data_AF-A0A9E5APF6-F1
#
_entry.id   AF-A0A9E5APF6-F1
#
_cell.length_a   1.000
_cell.length_b   1.000
_cell.length_c   1.000
_cell.angle_alpha   90.00
_cell.angle_beta   90.00
_cell.angle_gamma   90.00
#
_symmetry.space_group_name_H-M   'P 1'
#
loop_
_entity.id
_entity.type
_entity.pdbx_description
1 polymer ?
#
loop_
_entity_poly.entity_id
_entity_poly.type
_entity_poly.pdbx_seq_one_letter_code
_entity_poly.pdbx_strand_id
1 'polypeptide(L)'
;MKLLFFAALLPVMVACAPTIGDKCERSSQCGTTLSCDTTIAQGYCLKVGCRQGECPAEAACIDFGGDTRFCMRHCAVDNECRDDLLCRPVPLCSDVSAASAPAPCSMEKSQLFCGSK
;
A
#
# COMPACT_ATOMS: atom_id res chain seq x y z
N MET A 1 34.64 50.36 -5.71
CA MET A 1 34.01 49.39 -4.78
C MET A 1 32.93 48.65 -5.56
N LYS A 2 33.24 47.46 -6.08
CA LYS A 2 32.33 46.66 -6.95
C LYS A 2 31.66 45.61 -6.07
N LEU A 3 30.40 45.86 -5.69
CA LEU A 3 29.57 44.93 -4.92
C LEU A 3 29.05 43.84 -5.86
N LEU A 4 29.66 42.65 -5.78
CA LEU A 4 29.17 41.44 -6.43
C LEU A 4 27.98 40.91 -5.63
N PHE A 5 26.76 41.15 -6.13
CA PHE A 5 25.54 40.49 -5.64
C PHE A 5 25.47 39.09 -6.22
N PHE A 6 25.99 38.10 -5.48
CA PHE A 6 25.73 36.69 -5.75
C PHE A 6 24.30 36.36 -5.30
N ALA A 7 23.36 36.36 -6.25
CA ALA A 7 22.00 35.87 -6.01
C ALA A 7 22.07 34.33 -5.86
N ALA A 8 22.06 33.86 -4.61
CA ALA A 8 22.03 32.44 -4.28
C ALA A 8 20.63 31.89 -4.59
N LEU A 9 20.52 31.14 -5.68
CA LEU A 9 19.33 30.39 -6.07
C LEU A 9 19.23 29.13 -5.16
N LEU A 10 18.36 29.15 -4.16
CA LEU A 10 18.09 27.96 -3.31
C LEU A 10 17.18 26.98 -4.07
N PRO A 11 17.58 25.70 -4.26
CA PRO A 11 16.68 24.69 -4.78
C PRO A 11 15.70 24.26 -3.68
N VAL A 12 14.40 24.45 -3.92
CA VAL A 12 13.34 23.91 -3.07
C VAL A 12 13.23 22.42 -3.37
N MET A 13 13.80 21.59 -2.48
CA MET A 13 13.61 20.14 -2.52
C MET A 13 12.17 19.82 -2.11
N VAL A 14 11.31 19.57 -3.09
CA VAL A 14 9.96 19.06 -2.84
C VAL A 14 10.10 17.58 -2.49
N ALA A 15 10.03 17.26 -1.20
CA ALA A 15 9.94 15.86 -0.76
C ALA A 15 8.54 15.36 -1.11
N CYS A 16 8.44 14.43 -2.06
CA CYS A 16 7.18 13.73 -2.33
C CYS A 16 6.74 13.01 -1.04
N ALA A 17 5.46 13.16 -0.70
CA ALA A 17 4.88 12.43 0.42
C ALA A 17 4.85 10.93 0.08
N PRO A 18 5.20 10.05 1.03
CA PRO A 18 5.08 8.61 0.84
C PRO A 18 3.62 8.17 0.67
N THR A 19 3.42 7.13 -0.12
CA THR A 19 2.12 6.58 -0.52
C THR A 19 2.06 5.07 -0.29
N ILE A 20 0.87 4.49 -0.43
CA ILE A 20 0.70 3.04 -0.30
C ILE A 20 1.46 2.32 -1.42
N GLY A 21 2.32 1.39 -1.03
CA GLY A 21 3.21 0.64 -1.93
C GLY A 21 4.67 1.09 -1.99
N ASP A 22 4.98 2.23 -1.38
CA ASP A 22 6.35 2.73 -1.36
C ASP A 22 7.27 1.86 -0.49
N LYS A 23 8.57 1.85 -0.84
CA LYS A 23 9.62 1.19 -0.08
C LYS A 23 9.79 1.85 1.27
N CYS A 24 10.10 1.06 2.28
CA CYS A 24 10.41 1.56 3.60
C CYS A 24 11.29 0.59 4.38
N GLU A 25 12.10 1.13 5.29
CA GLU A 25 12.77 0.31 6.30
C GLU A 25 12.10 0.44 7.68
N ARG A 26 11.39 1.56 7.91
CA ARG A 26 10.82 1.97 9.19
C ARG A 26 9.59 2.83 8.95
N SER A 27 8.60 2.80 9.84
CA SER A 27 7.32 3.51 9.66
C SER A 27 7.45 5.03 9.54
N SER A 28 8.50 5.65 10.09
CA SER A 28 8.73 7.09 9.91
C SER A 28 8.98 7.52 8.47
N GLN A 29 9.34 6.58 7.58
CA GLN A 29 9.49 6.84 6.14
C GLN A 29 8.15 6.86 5.40
N CYS A 30 7.07 6.34 6.01
CA CYS A 30 5.74 6.26 5.41
C CYS A 30 4.83 7.43 5.83
N GLY A 31 5.34 8.40 6.59
CA GLY A 31 4.56 9.51 7.11
C GLY A 31 3.80 9.15 8.40
N THR A 32 2.70 9.86 8.67
CA THR A 32 1.98 9.76 9.95
C THR A 32 0.78 8.81 9.91
N THR A 33 0.29 8.46 8.72
CA THR A 33 -0.96 7.68 8.53
C THR A 33 -0.72 6.27 8.04
N LEU A 34 0.52 5.95 7.65
CA LEU A 34 0.90 4.65 7.10
C LEU A 34 1.95 4.00 7.99
N SER A 35 1.98 2.67 7.96
CA SER A 35 2.95 1.84 8.67
C SER A 35 3.84 1.11 7.66
N CYS A 36 5.10 0.91 8.03
CA CYS A 36 6.01 0.10 7.22
C CYS A 36 5.82 -1.38 7.56
N ASP A 37 5.37 -2.17 6.59
CA ASP A 37 5.41 -3.63 6.68
C ASP A 37 6.76 -4.13 6.16
N THR A 38 7.59 -4.63 7.07
CA THR A 38 8.93 -5.16 6.77
C THR A 38 8.91 -6.66 6.42
N THR A 39 7.74 -7.31 6.42
CA THR A 39 7.62 -8.71 5.97
C THR A 39 7.69 -8.81 4.44
N ILE A 40 7.38 -7.71 3.74
CA ILE A 40 7.55 -7.55 2.30
C ILE A 40 8.99 -7.12 2.00
N ALA A 41 9.60 -7.70 0.95
CA ALA A 41 10.95 -7.36 0.54
C ALA A 41 11.11 -5.84 0.31
N GLN A 42 12.18 -5.26 0.89
CA GLN A 42 12.46 -3.80 0.87
C GLN A 42 11.36 -2.93 1.51
N GLY A 43 10.48 -3.56 2.28
CA GLY A 43 9.34 -2.98 2.98
C GLY A 43 8.25 -2.42 2.06
N TYR A 44 7.11 -2.17 2.68
CA TYR A 44 5.91 -1.69 2.02
C TYR A 44 5.13 -0.75 2.94
N CYS A 45 4.94 0.50 2.54
CA CYS A 45 4.06 1.40 3.24
C CYS A 45 2.60 1.00 3.00
N LEU A 46 1.87 0.69 4.08
CA LEU A 46 0.44 0.32 4.03
C LEU A 46 -0.36 1.03 5.14
N LYS A 47 -1.69 1.06 4.99
CA LYS A 47 -2.59 1.52 6.06
C LYS A 47 -3.16 0.31 6.78
N VAL A 48 -3.06 0.29 8.10
CA VAL A 48 -3.59 -0.77 8.96
C VAL A 48 -5.04 -0.48 9.34
N GLY A 49 -5.88 -1.51 9.34
CA GLY A 49 -7.25 -1.45 9.87
C GLY A 49 -8.17 -0.61 9.00
N CYS A 50 -8.47 -1.11 7.80
CA CYS A 50 -9.44 -0.50 6.89
C CYS A 50 -10.79 -1.24 6.89
N ARG A 51 -11.84 -0.53 6.46
CA ARG A 51 -13.08 -1.13 5.95
C ARG A 51 -13.18 -0.95 4.44
N GLN A 52 -14.12 -1.66 3.83
CA GLN A 52 -14.44 -1.51 2.41
C GLN A 52 -14.77 -0.04 2.08
N GLY A 53 -14.08 0.50 1.07
CA GLY A 53 -14.22 1.90 0.65
C GLY A 53 -13.44 2.94 1.47
N GLU A 54 -12.69 2.56 2.51
CA GLU A 54 -11.90 3.50 3.34
C GLU A 54 -10.45 3.70 2.86
N CYS A 55 -10.01 2.90 1.88
CA CYS A 55 -8.72 3.04 1.23
C CYS A 55 -8.78 4.14 0.16
N PRO A 56 -7.65 4.81 -0.13
CA PRO A 56 -7.57 5.76 -1.24
C PRO A 56 -7.80 5.06 -2.58
N ALA A 57 -8.06 5.83 -3.65
CA ALA A 57 -8.51 5.30 -4.93
C ALA A 57 -7.53 4.31 -5.58
N GLU A 58 -6.24 4.44 -5.31
CA GLU A 58 -5.16 3.57 -5.76
C GLU A 58 -4.98 2.29 -4.92
N ALA A 59 -5.79 2.07 -3.89
CA ALA A 59 -5.67 0.96 -2.96
C ALA A 59 -7.01 0.28 -2.64
N ALA A 60 -6.95 -1.01 -2.34
CA ALA A 60 -8.08 -1.83 -1.91
C ALA A 60 -7.88 -2.30 -0.46
N CYS A 61 -8.99 -2.45 0.28
CA CYS A 61 -8.95 -3.00 1.63
C CYS A 61 -8.92 -4.53 1.56
N ILE A 62 -7.78 -5.13 1.91
CA ILE A 62 -7.55 -6.56 1.82
C ILE A 62 -7.68 -7.18 3.20
N ASP A 63 -8.51 -8.22 3.32
CA ASP A 63 -8.67 -9.00 4.54
C ASP A 63 -7.77 -10.25 4.49
N PHE A 64 -6.86 -10.35 5.44
CA PHE A 64 -5.97 -11.51 5.60
C PHE A 64 -6.48 -12.48 6.68
N GLY A 65 -7.70 -12.26 7.21
CA GLY A 65 -8.32 -13.01 8.28
C GLY A 65 -7.95 -12.52 9.68
N GLY A 66 -8.71 -12.93 10.69
CA GLY A 66 -8.41 -12.65 12.11
C GLY A 66 -8.29 -11.15 12.42
N ASP A 67 -9.24 -10.34 11.92
CA ASP A 67 -9.28 -8.87 12.03
C ASP A 67 -8.10 -8.12 11.39
N THR A 68 -7.29 -8.82 10.59
CA THR A 68 -6.11 -8.25 9.95
C THR A 68 -6.46 -7.72 8.57
N ARG A 69 -6.72 -6.40 8.49
CA ARG A 69 -7.07 -5.72 7.24
C ARG A 69 -6.05 -4.64 6.90
N PHE A 70 -5.61 -4.58 5.65
CA PHE A 70 -4.65 -3.58 5.19
C PHE A 70 -5.09 -2.95 3.86
N CYS A 71 -4.87 -1.64 3.72
CA CYS A 71 -4.95 -1.02 2.40
C CYS A 71 -3.69 -1.38 1.61
N MET A 72 -3.88 -2.17 0.57
CA MET A 72 -2.83 -2.57 -0.38
C MET A 72 -3.07 -1.89 -1.72
N ARG A 73 -2.01 -1.50 -2.40
CA ARG A 73 -2.07 -0.88 -3.73
C ARG A 73 -2.75 -1.83 -4.72
N HIS A 74 -3.72 -1.30 -5.45
CA HIS A 74 -4.41 -2.01 -6.53
C HIS A 74 -3.48 -2.18 -7.74
N CYS A 75 -3.70 -3.24 -8.51
CA CYS A 75 -3.02 -3.47 -9.78
C CYS A 75 -3.95 -4.18 -10.76
N ALA A 76 -3.67 -4.09 -12.05
CA ALA A 76 -4.29 -4.92 -13.08
C ALA A 76 -3.33 -6.03 -13.58
N VAL A 77 -2.03 -5.75 -13.55
CA VAL A 77 -0.96 -6.61 -14.06
C VAL A 77 0.33 -6.42 -13.24
N ASP A 78 1.25 -7.38 -13.32
CA ASP A 78 2.47 -7.40 -12.49
C ASP A 78 3.35 -6.16 -12.62
N ASN A 79 3.42 -5.54 -13.81
CA ASN A 79 4.30 -4.39 -14.06
C ASN A 79 3.76 -3.06 -13.50
N GLU A 80 2.54 -3.03 -12.97
CA GLU A 80 2.05 -1.90 -12.17
C GLU A 80 2.56 -1.96 -10.73
N CYS A 81 3.02 -3.14 -10.31
CA CYS A 81 3.71 -3.32 -9.05
C CYS A 81 5.22 -3.05 -9.22
N ARG A 82 5.90 -2.82 -8.10
CA ARG A 82 7.35 -2.81 -8.06
C ARG A 82 7.91 -4.18 -8.48
N ASP A 83 9.11 -4.20 -9.04
CA ASP A 83 9.77 -5.41 -9.58
C ASP A 83 9.88 -6.60 -8.60
N ASP A 84 9.80 -6.32 -7.30
CA ASP A 84 9.84 -7.31 -6.22
C ASP A 84 8.46 -7.84 -5.77
N LEU A 85 7.38 -7.37 -6.37
CA LEU A 85 6.00 -7.74 -6.07
C LEU A 85 5.31 -8.33 -7.30
N LEU A 86 4.19 -9.03 -7.09
CA LEU A 86 3.29 -9.51 -8.13
C LEU A 86 1.89 -8.99 -7.92
N CYS A 87 1.14 -8.91 -9.01
CA CYS A 87 -0.27 -8.58 -8.99
C CYS A 87 -1.08 -9.85 -8.68
N ARG A 88 -1.64 -9.90 -7.46
CA ARG A 88 -2.27 -11.11 -6.91
C ARG A 88 -3.76 -10.89 -6.66
N PRO A 89 -4.59 -11.94 -6.80
CA PRO A 89 -6.01 -11.82 -6.52
C PRO A 89 -6.24 -11.57 -5.03
N VAL A 90 -7.20 -10.71 -4.72
CA VAL A 90 -7.64 -10.44 -3.35
C VAL A 90 -8.32 -11.69 -2.79
N PRO A 91 -7.88 -12.22 -1.63
CA PRO A 91 -8.62 -13.25 -0.93
C PRO A 91 -9.90 -12.63 -0.35
N LEU A 92 -11.00 -12.68 -1.09
CA LEU A 92 -12.31 -12.32 -0.58
C LEU A 92 -12.89 -13.51 0.18
N CYS A 93 -12.50 -13.63 1.44
CA CYS A 93 -13.26 -14.40 2.39
C CYS A 93 -14.28 -13.42 3.00
N SER A 94 -15.38 -13.18 2.29
CA SER A 94 -16.42 -12.24 2.71
C SER A 94 -16.93 -12.57 4.12
N ASP A 95 -16.79 -11.61 5.03
CA ASP A 95 -17.16 -11.71 6.44
C ASP A 95 -18.70 -11.83 6.67
N VAL A 96 -19.08 -12.89 7.41
CA VAL A 96 -20.22 -13.10 8.34
C VAL A 96 -21.68 -13.03 7.84
N SER A 97 -22.24 -14.16 7.40
CA SER A 97 -23.65 -14.57 7.67
C SER A 97 -23.87 -16.08 7.50
N ALA A 98 -23.08 -16.92 8.20
CA ALA A 98 -23.50 -18.28 8.52
C ALA A 98 -22.72 -18.78 9.73
N ALA A 99 -23.41 -19.04 10.83
CA ALA A 99 -22.90 -19.80 11.96
C ALA A 99 -22.74 -21.31 11.61
N SER A 100 -22.35 -21.63 10.38
CA SER A 100 -22.30 -23.00 9.88
C SER A 100 -21.42 -23.13 8.63
N ALA A 101 -20.29 -23.83 8.80
CA ALA A 101 -19.34 -24.32 7.78
C ALA A 101 -18.39 -23.28 7.13
N PRO A 102 -17.17 -23.71 6.72
CA PRO A 102 -16.21 -22.84 6.04
C PRO A 102 -16.73 -22.48 4.64
N ALA A 103 -17.01 -21.21 4.39
CA ALA A 103 -17.33 -20.72 3.06
C ALA A 103 -16.08 -20.84 2.15
N PRO A 104 -16.23 -21.28 0.89
CA PRO A 104 -15.12 -21.26 -0.05
C PRO A 104 -14.80 -19.80 -0.40
N CYS A 105 -13.60 -19.32 -0.07
CA CYS A 105 -13.15 -18.00 -0.50
C CYS A 105 -13.24 -17.95 -2.04
N SER A 106 -14.16 -17.13 -2.55
CA SER A 106 -14.34 -16.96 -3.97
C SER A 106 -13.35 -15.91 -4.44
N MET A 107 -12.42 -16.31 -5.31
CA MET A 107 -11.46 -15.42 -5.94
C MET A 107 -12.22 -14.55 -6.95
N GLU A 108 -12.70 -13.37 -6.55
CA GLU A 108 -13.20 -12.41 -7.52
C GLU A 108 -11.99 -11.86 -8.28
N LYS A 109 -11.78 -12.39 -9.49
CA LYS A 109 -10.67 -12.06 -10.40
C LYS A 109 -10.53 -10.55 -10.69
N SER A 110 -11.54 -9.77 -10.32
CA SER A 110 -11.67 -8.34 -10.58
C SER A 110 -10.95 -7.45 -9.56
N GLN A 111 -10.54 -7.98 -8.40
CA GLN A 111 -9.78 -7.22 -7.41
C GLN A 111 -8.41 -7.84 -7.25
N LEU A 112 -7.38 -7.14 -7.72
CA LEU A 112 -5.98 -7.57 -7.55
C LEU A 112 -5.21 -6.51 -6.76
N PHE A 113 -4.13 -6.94 -6.10
CA PHE A 113 -3.27 -6.07 -5.31
C PHE A 113 -1.79 -6.45 -5.48
N CYS A 114 -0.91 -5.47 -5.26
CA CYS A 114 0.53 -5.71 -5.24
C CYS A 114 0.92 -6.39 -3.93
N GLY A 115 1.29 -7.66 -4.02
CA GLY A 115 1.73 -8.48 -2.89
C GLY A 115 3.07 -9.15 -3.15
N SER A 116 3.65 -9.74 -2.10
CA SER A 116 4.89 -10.51 -2.21
C SER A 116 4.74 -11.68 -3.20
N LYS A 117 5.85 -12.00 -3.89
CA LYS A 117 6.00 -13.21 -4.71
C LYS A 117 5.68 -14.47 -3.89
#